data_AF-A0A2K9EH27-F1
#
_entry.id   AF-A0A2K9EH27-F1
#
_cell.length_a   1.000
_cell.length_b   1.000
_cell.length_c   1.000
_cell.angle_alpha   90.00
_cell.angle_beta   90.00
_cell.angle_gamma   90.00
#
_symmetry.space_group_name_H-M   'P 1'
#
loop_
_entity.id
_entity.type
_entity.pdbx_description
1 polymer ?
#
loop_
_entity_poly.entity_id
_entity_poly.type
_entity_poly.pdbx_seq_one_letter_code
_entity_poly.pdbx_strand_id
1 'polypeptide(L)'
;MIDWNRVSALRDEVGPSEFEPVLELFLDEIEGLVMLLSMDDPAKLARDLHFLKGSACNLGFDAFATLCDDYEARIGRGELKNISLDEIVICYSLTKQMFIRDLPRVTEDNQQGRADTA
;
A
#
# COMPACT_ATOMS: atom_id res chain seq x y z
N MET A 1 -8.52 -0.05 -5.25
CA MET A 1 -8.51 1.28 -5.87
C MET A 1 -7.24 1.98 -5.41
N ILE A 2 -6.59 2.76 -6.27
CA ILE A 2 -5.35 3.49 -5.97
C ILE A 2 -5.66 4.99 -6.01
N ASP A 3 -5.30 5.72 -4.95
CA ASP A 3 -5.33 7.17 -4.91
C ASP A 3 -4.06 7.76 -5.55
N TRP A 4 -4.14 7.99 -6.86
CA TRP A 4 -3.04 8.58 -7.63
C TRP A 4 -2.71 10.02 -7.24
N ASN A 5 -3.64 10.76 -6.61
CA ASN A 5 -3.32 12.09 -6.10
C ASN A 5 -2.36 11.99 -4.91
N ARG A 6 -2.58 11.02 -4.01
CA ARG A 6 -1.65 10.76 -2.90
C ARG A 6 -0.29 10.31 -3.42
N VAL A 7 -0.25 9.43 -4.44
CA VAL A 7 1.00 8.99 -5.08
C VAL A 7 1.78 10.17 -5.66
N SER A 8 1.10 11.08 -6.37
CA SER A 8 1.74 12.28 -6.92
C SER A 8 2.26 13.21 -5.81
N ALA A 9 1.49 13.42 -4.75
CA ALA A 9 1.92 14.22 -3.61
C ALA A 9 3.14 13.61 -2.91
N LEU A 10 3.14 12.29 -2.70
CA LEU A 10 4.27 11.57 -2.11
C LEU A 10 5.54 11.70 -2.98
N ARG A 11 5.40 11.60 -4.31
CA ARG A 11 6.52 11.83 -5.23
C ARG A 11 7.07 13.26 -5.11
N ASP A 12 6.21 14.26 -4.98
CA ASP A 12 6.64 15.64 -4.85
C ASP A 12 7.28 15.91 -3.47
N GLU A 13 6.83 15.23 -2.41
CA GLU A 13 7.41 15.26 -1.06
C GLU A 13 8.81 14.61 -1.01
N VAL A 14 8.98 13.44 -1.64
CA VAL A 14 10.25 12.68 -1.67
C VAL A 14 11.24 13.28 -2.66
N GLY A 15 10.74 13.84 -3.77
CA GLY A 15 11.52 14.29 -4.91
C GLY A 15 11.51 13.28 -6.06
N PRO A 16 11.37 13.71 -7.33
CA PRO A 16 11.24 12.80 -8.47
C PRO A 16 12.42 11.84 -8.67
N SER A 17 13.66 12.24 -8.32
CA SER A 17 14.85 11.40 -8.48
C SER A 17 14.96 10.28 -7.45
N GLU A 18 14.45 10.52 -6.24
CA GLU A 18 14.54 9.56 -5.13
C GLU A 18 13.26 8.72 -4.98
N PHE A 19 12.19 9.09 -5.66
CA PHE A 19 10.89 8.44 -5.50
C PHE A 19 10.90 6.97 -5.88
N GLU A 20 11.42 6.60 -7.07
CA GLU A 20 11.43 5.20 -7.51
C GLU A 20 12.26 4.29 -6.60
N PRO A 21 13.51 4.61 -6.23
CA PRO A 21 14.29 3.79 -5.29
C PRO A 21 13.63 3.65 -3.92
N VAL A 22 13.08 4.74 -3.37
CA VAL A 22 12.40 4.71 -2.06
C VAL A 22 11.12 3.88 -2.13
N LEU A 23 10.39 3.98 -3.23
CA LEU A 23 9.17 3.22 -3.47
C LEU A 23 9.44 1.72 -3.57
N GLU A 24 10.48 1.30 -4.28
CA GLU A 24 10.87 -0.12 -4.36
C GLU A 24 11.15 -0.69 -2.98
N LEU A 25 11.95 0.01 -2.15
CA LEU A 25 12.24 -0.41 -0.78
C LEU A 25 10.97 -0.54 0.07
N PHE A 26 10.04 0.41 -0.08
CA PHE A 26 8.76 0.38 0.62
C PHE A 26 7.88 -0.81 0.20
N LEU A 27 7.82 -1.09 -1.11
CA LEU A 27 7.04 -2.23 -1.63
C LEU A 27 7.62 -3.57 -1.17
N ASP A 28 8.95 -3.68 -1.11
CA ASP A 28 9.64 -4.87 -0.60
C ASP A 28 9.37 -5.07 0.90
N GLU A 29 9.36 -4.01 1.70
CA GLU A 29 9.04 -4.08 3.13
C GLU A 29 7.60 -4.56 3.36
N ILE A 30 6.63 -3.97 2.65
CA ILE A 30 5.22 -4.36 2.74
C ILE A 30 5.04 -5.81 2.31
N GLU A 31 5.64 -6.21 1.17
CA GLU A 31 5.53 -7.58 0.67
C GLU A 31 6.15 -8.59 1.65
N GLY A 32 7.33 -8.29 2.19
CA GLY A 32 7.98 -9.11 3.20
C GLY A 32 7.09 -9.32 4.43
N LEU A 33 6.46 -8.26 4.93
CA LEU A 33 5.56 -8.36 6.08
C LEU A 33 4.27 -9.14 5.75
N VAL A 34 3.68 -8.92 4.58
CA VAL A 34 2.50 -9.67 4.11
C VAL A 34 2.79 -11.18 4.08
N MET A 35 3.97 -11.59 3.64
CA MET A 35 4.37 -13.00 3.59
C MET A 35 4.67 -13.61 4.97
N LEU A 36 4.83 -12.78 6.01
CA LEU A 36 5.14 -13.20 7.38
C LEU A 36 3.93 -13.13 8.33
N LEU A 37 2.75 -12.75 7.83
CA LEU A 37 1.53 -12.72 8.63
C LEU A 37 1.19 -14.13 9.16
N SER A 38 0.74 -14.20 10.40
CA SER A 38 0.32 -15.44 11.04
C SER A 38 -0.86 -15.20 11.98
N MET A 39 -1.72 -16.21 12.12
CA MET A 39 -2.83 -16.23 13.07
C MET A 39 -2.42 -16.67 14.49
N ASP A 40 -1.17 -17.10 14.69
CA ASP A 40 -0.69 -17.69 15.96
C ASP A 40 -0.66 -16.69 17.11
N ASP A 41 -0.39 -15.42 16.83
CA ASP A 41 -0.41 -14.32 17.79
C ASP A 41 -1.34 -13.20 17.29
N PRO A 42 -2.61 -13.19 17.73
CA PRO A 42 -3.57 -12.15 17.36
C PRO A 42 -3.10 -10.73 17.68
N ALA A 43 -2.38 -10.54 18.78
CA ALA A 43 -1.91 -9.21 19.15
C ALA A 43 -0.78 -8.74 18.22
N LYS A 44 0.10 -9.65 17.77
CA LYS A 44 1.08 -9.35 16.73
C LYS A 44 0.39 -9.08 15.39
N LEU A 45 -0.55 -9.93 14.98
CA LEU A 45 -1.28 -9.76 13.72
C LEU A 45 -1.97 -8.38 13.66
N ALA A 46 -2.63 -7.94 14.73
CA ALA A 46 -3.23 -6.61 14.78
C ALA A 46 -2.21 -5.48 14.59
N ARG A 47 -1.00 -5.60 15.18
CA ARG A 47 0.08 -4.61 14.99
C ARG A 47 0.62 -4.61 13.58
N ASP A 48 0.79 -5.79 12.99
CA ASP A 48 1.27 -5.92 11.60
C ASP A 48 0.25 -5.33 10.62
N LEU A 49 -1.05 -5.58 10.84
CA LEU A 49 -2.14 -4.98 10.06
C LEU A 49 -2.21 -3.46 10.23
N HIS A 50 -1.99 -2.95 11.45
CA HIS A 50 -1.93 -1.51 11.71
C HIS A 50 -0.81 -0.85 10.91
N PHE A 51 0.37 -1.48 10.89
CA PHE A 51 1.51 -1.01 10.09
C PHE A 51 1.17 -1.05 8.59
N LEU A 52 0.68 -2.18 8.09
CA LEU A 52 0.25 -2.34 6.69
C LEU A 52 -0.78 -1.30 6.28
N LYS A 53 -1.77 -1.00 7.15
CA LYS A 53 -2.75 0.07 6.93
C LYS A 53 -2.06 1.41 6.75
N GLY A 54 -1.16 1.78 7.67
CA GLY A 54 -0.42 3.04 7.60
C GLY A 54 0.40 3.16 6.32
N SER A 55 1.15 2.12 5.97
CA SER A 55 1.97 2.05 4.75
C SER A 55 1.10 2.12 3.48
N ALA A 56 -0.03 1.42 3.47
CA ALA A 56 -1.00 1.44 2.37
C ALA A 56 -1.61 2.84 2.18
N CYS A 57 -2.04 3.51 3.26
CA CYS A 57 -2.53 4.89 3.20
C CYS A 57 -1.46 5.84 2.67
N ASN A 58 -0.20 5.67 3.08
CA ASN A 58 0.88 6.53 2.63
C ASN A 58 1.12 6.42 1.12
N LEU A 59 1.01 5.21 0.56
CA LEU A 59 1.16 4.92 -0.87
C LEU A 59 -0.13 5.14 -1.70
N GLY A 60 -1.27 5.42 -1.06
CA GLY A 60 -2.57 5.54 -1.74
C GLY A 60 -3.21 4.19 -2.11
N PHE A 61 -2.87 3.10 -1.43
CA PHE A 61 -3.43 1.77 -1.67
C PHE A 61 -4.77 1.58 -0.95
N ASP A 62 -5.78 2.38 -1.28
CA ASP A 62 -7.05 2.50 -0.53
C ASP A 62 -7.75 1.18 -0.22
N ALA A 63 -7.81 0.27 -1.21
CA ALA A 63 -8.47 -1.03 -1.02
C ALA A 63 -7.71 -1.91 -0.02
N PHE A 64 -6.38 -1.89 -0.08
CA PHE A 64 -5.54 -2.64 0.84
C PHE A 64 -5.55 -2.04 2.24
N ALA A 65 -5.51 -0.71 2.36
CA ALA A 65 -5.65 0.00 3.63
C ALA A 65 -6.99 -0.32 4.31
N THR A 66 -8.09 -0.30 3.55
CA THR A 66 -9.44 -0.60 4.05
C THR A 66 -9.54 -2.03 4.57
N LEU A 67 -8.99 -3.00 3.84
CA LEU A 67 -8.97 -4.40 4.27
C LEU A 67 -8.18 -4.57 5.58
N CYS A 68 -7.01 -3.94 5.67
CA CYS A 68 -6.18 -3.99 6.86
C CYS A 68 -6.89 -3.36 8.08
N ASP A 69 -7.59 -2.24 7.90
CA ASP A 69 -8.38 -1.59 8.96
C ASP A 69 -9.55 -2.45 9.46
N ASP A 70 -10.32 -3.04 8.55
CA ASP A 70 -11.43 -3.94 8.92
C ASP A 70 -10.92 -5.15 9.70
N TYR A 71 -9.83 -5.76 9.25
CA TYR A 71 -9.27 -6.93 9.90
C TYR A 71 -8.62 -6.59 11.25
N GLU A 72 -7.90 -5.47 11.35
CA GLU A 72 -7.38 -4.95 12.64
C GLU A 72 -8.55 -4.78 13.64
N ALA A 73 -9.65 -4.17 13.21
CA ALA A 73 -10.84 -3.98 14.05
C ALA A 73 -11.49 -5.31 14.45
N ARG A 74 -11.57 -6.30 13.55
CA ARG A 74 -12.10 -7.65 13.84
C ARG A 74 -11.27 -8.37 14.89
N ILE A 75 -9.93 -8.28 14.82
CA ILE A 75 -9.04 -8.84 15.84
C ILE A 75 -9.33 -8.19 17.20
N GLY A 76 -9.47 -6.87 17.24
CA GLY A 76 -9.82 -6.13 18.46
C GLY A 76 -11.15 -6.56 19.09
N ARG A 77 -12.08 -7.09 18.29
CA ARG A 77 -13.36 -7.66 18.76
C ARG A 77 -13.31 -9.18 19.04
N GLY A 78 -12.18 -9.84 18.80
CA GLY A 78 -12.03 -11.29 18.97
C GLY A 78 -12.64 -12.12 17.84
N GLU A 79 -12.89 -11.53 16.67
CA GLU A 79 -13.56 -12.17 15.53
C GLU A 79 -12.57 -12.88 14.57
N LEU A 80 -11.57 -13.59 15.11
CA LEU A 80 -10.48 -14.20 14.33
C LEU A 80 -10.95 -15.19 13.26
N LYS A 81 -12.10 -15.85 13.48
CA LYS A 81 -12.73 -16.76 12.51
C LYS A 81 -13.18 -16.09 11.20
N ASN A 82 -13.26 -14.76 11.18
CA ASN A 82 -13.71 -13.96 10.04
C ASN A 82 -12.54 -13.23 9.34
N ILE A 83 -11.31 -13.74 9.51
CA ILE A 83 -10.08 -13.19 8.96
C ILE A 83 -9.45 -14.23 8.04
N SER A 84 -9.04 -13.81 6.84
CA SER A 84 -8.37 -14.65 5.86
C SER A 84 -7.03 -14.02 5.46
N LEU A 85 -5.91 -14.68 5.81
CA LEU A 85 -4.58 -14.21 5.39
C LEU A 85 -4.44 -14.25 3.86
N ASP A 86 -5.05 -15.23 3.20
CA ASP A 86 -5.07 -15.31 1.74
C ASP A 86 -5.76 -14.10 1.09
N GLU A 87 -6.83 -13.57 1.72
CA GLU A 87 -7.50 -12.37 1.23
C GLU A 87 -6.57 -11.15 1.27
N ILE A 88 -5.76 -11.01 2.32
CA ILE A 88 -4.75 -9.96 2.44
C ILE A 88 -3.71 -10.09 1.33
N VAL A 89 -3.16 -11.29 1.13
CA VAL A 89 -2.14 -11.57 0.11
C VAL A 89 -2.66 -11.28 -1.29
N ILE A 90 -3.89 -11.71 -1.60
CA ILE A 90 -4.53 -11.46 -2.90
C ILE A 90 -4.77 -9.96 -3.10
N CYS A 91 -5.31 -9.28 -2.09
CA CYS A 91 -5.59 -7.85 -2.16
C CYS A 91 -4.31 -7.03 -2.40
N TYR A 92 -3.23 -7.34 -1.67
CA TYR A 92 -1.93 -6.72 -1.87
C TYR A 92 -1.40 -6.98 -3.28
N SER A 93 -1.38 -8.24 -3.72
CA SER A 93 -0.86 -8.63 -5.03
C SER A 93 -1.59 -7.92 -6.18
N LEU A 94 -2.92 -7.83 -6.13
CA LEU A 94 -3.72 -7.12 -7.12
C LEU A 94 -3.43 -5.62 -7.11
N THR A 95 -3.32 -5.03 -5.91
CA THR A 95 -3.01 -3.60 -5.76
C THR A 95 -1.63 -3.27 -6.30
N LYS A 96 -0.60 -4.07 -5.97
CA LYS A 96 0.77 -3.94 -6.47
C LYS A 96 0.83 -4.06 -8.00
N GLN A 97 0.13 -5.04 -8.58
CA GLN A 97 0.07 -5.21 -10.04
C GLN A 97 -0.55 -4.01 -10.74
N MET A 98 -1.67 -3.50 -10.24
CA MET A 98 -2.30 -2.28 -10.77
C MET A 98 -1.37 -1.08 -10.66
N PHE A 99 -0.71 -0.94 -9.51
CA PHE A 99 0.18 0.16 -9.23
C PHE A 99 1.39 0.17 -10.18
N ILE A 100 2.11 -0.94 -10.31
CA ILE A 100 3.27 -1.04 -11.21
C ILE A 100 2.87 -0.83 -12.69
N ARG A 101 1.69 -1.34 -13.09
CA ARG A 101 1.19 -1.17 -14.47
C ARG A 101 0.92 0.30 -14.81
N ASP A 102 0.30 1.02 -13.90
CA ASP A 102 -0.25 2.35 -14.18
C ASP A 102 0.69 3.49 -13.75
N LEU A 103 1.66 3.22 -12.86
CA LEU A 103 2.60 4.21 -12.35
C LEU A 103 3.35 4.98 -13.45
N PRO A 104 3.93 4.33 -14.50
CA PRO A 104 4.63 5.05 -15.56
C PRO A 104 3.74 6.07 -16.28
N ARG A 105 2.45 5.74 -16.51
CA ARG A 105 1.51 6.64 -17.19
C ARG A 105 1.27 7.91 -16.38
N VAL A 106 1.15 7.78 -15.06
CA VAL A 106 0.87 8.89 -14.15
C VAL A 106 2.12 9.74 -13.89
N THR A 107 3.31 9.13 -13.93
CA THR A 107 4.56 9.87 -13.76
C THR A 107 4.98 10.61 -15.03
N GLU A 108 4.73 10.06 -16.22
CA GLU A 108 5.02 10.67 -17.53
C GLU A 108 4.05 11.80 -17.90
N ASP A 109 2.73 11.63 -17.69
CA ASP A 109 1.72 12.68 -17.99
C ASP A 109 1.98 13.97 -17.19
N ASN A 110 2.56 13.85 -16.00
CA ASN A 110 2.96 14.97 -15.15
C ASN A 110 4.22 15.72 -15.63
N GLN A 111 5.05 15.12 -16.49
CA GLN A 111 6.23 15.77 -17.06
C GLN A 111 5.87 16.57 -18.32
N GLN A 112 4.91 16.09 -19.12
CA GLN A 112 4.51 16.75 -20.37
C GLN A 112 3.75 18.07 -20.15
N GLY A 113 3.00 18.21 -19.04
CA GLY A 113 2.26 19.44 -18.72
C GLY A 113 3.10 20.61 -18.18
N ARG A 114 4.40 20.42 -17.92
CA ARG A 114 5.30 21.46 -17.37
C ARG A 114 6.25 22.07 -18.40
N ALA A 115 6.33 21.51 -19.61
CA ALA A 115 7.25 21.95 -20.66
C ALA A 115 6.70 23.10 -21.53
N ASP A 116 5.41 23.42 -21.48
CA ASP A 116 4.76 24.39 -22.37
C ASP A 116 4.62 25.81 -21.78
N THR A 117 5.42 26.19 -20.77
CA THR A 117 5.36 27.55 -20.17
C THR A 117 6.71 28.27 -20.05
N ALA A 118 7.70 27.92 -20.87
CA ALA A 118 8.97 28.63 -20.96
C ALA A 118 9.10 29.39 -22.29
#